data_AF-A0AAV1JEB8-F1
#
_entry.id   AF-A0AAV1JEB8-F1
#
_cell.length_a   1.000
_cell.length_b   1.000
_cell.length_c   1.000
_cell.angle_alpha   90.00
_cell.angle_beta   90.00
_cell.angle_gamma   90.00
#
_symmetry.space_group_name_H-M   'P 1'
#
loop_
_entity.id
_entity.type
_entity.pdbx_description
1 polymer ?
#
loop_
_entity_poly.entity_id
_entity_poly.type
_entity_poly.pdbx_seq_one_letter_code
_entity_poly.pdbx_strand_id
1 'polypeptide(L)'
;MVTNVGGQSMPCVCLPEAPVCASDFNTYPGACVMRCAGLSFKIMLKVIFHGTCEDLFRQLLFKQNAQPSYKSRLVKPYPISNK
;
A
#
# COMPACT_ATOMS: atom_id res chain seq x y z
N MET A 1 -38.66 6.87 1.52
CA MET A 1 -38.03 5.54 1.43
C MET A 1 -37.03 5.62 0.29
N VAL A 2 -35.72 5.63 0.57
CA VAL A 2 -34.70 5.72 -0.48
C VAL A 2 -34.34 4.30 -0.90
N THR A 3 -34.40 4.08 -2.21
CA THR A 3 -34.33 2.79 -2.89
C THR A 3 -32.90 2.34 -3.14
N ASN A 4 -32.66 1.03 -2.95
CA ASN A 4 -31.67 0.18 -3.64
C ASN A 4 -30.18 0.39 -3.30
N VAL A 5 -29.61 -0.58 -2.58
CA VAL A 5 -28.20 -0.66 -2.17
C VAL A 5 -27.44 -1.50 -3.20
N GLY A 6 -26.90 -0.85 -4.21
CA GLY A 6 -26.08 -1.48 -5.26
C GLY A 6 -25.05 -0.51 -5.79
N GLY A 7 -23.86 -0.48 -5.16
CA GLY A 7 -22.71 0.29 -5.62
C GLY A 7 -22.67 1.74 -5.16
N GLN A 8 -22.31 1.96 -3.89
CA GLN A 8 -22.04 3.32 -3.40
C GLN A 8 -20.63 3.76 -3.81
N SER A 9 -20.55 4.62 -4.82
CA SER A 9 -19.46 5.59 -4.96
C SER A 9 -19.70 6.73 -3.94
N MET A 10 -19.48 6.44 -2.66
CA MET A 10 -19.35 7.51 -1.66
C MET A 10 -18.01 8.20 -1.91
N PRO A 11 -17.92 9.54 -1.99
CA PRO A 11 -16.62 10.18 -1.93
C PRO A 11 -15.96 9.77 -0.63
N CYS A 12 -14.77 9.17 -0.74
CA CYS A 12 -14.04 8.74 0.43
C CYS A 12 -13.58 9.93 1.25
N VAL A 13 -14.28 10.21 2.34
CA VAL A 13 -13.90 11.24 3.30
C VAL A 13 -12.99 10.59 4.34
N CYS A 14 -11.71 10.92 4.26
CA CYS A 14 -10.70 10.44 5.20
C CYS A 14 -10.06 11.63 5.91
N LEU A 15 -9.87 11.51 7.21
CA LEU A 15 -8.99 12.42 7.96
C LEU A 15 -7.52 12.10 7.62
N PRO A 16 -6.60 13.06 7.77
CA PRO A 16 -5.17 12.78 7.67
C PRO A 16 -4.76 11.70 8.69
N GLU A 17 -4.08 10.67 8.22
CA GLU A 17 -3.58 9.53 9.00
C GLU A 17 -2.09 9.30 8.68
N ALA A 18 -1.41 8.54 9.54
CA ALA A 18 -0.06 8.07 9.24
C ALA A 18 -0.05 7.16 7.99
N PRO A 19 1.03 7.17 7.19
CA PRO A 19 1.12 6.35 5.98
C PRO A 19 1.14 4.85 6.31
N VAL A 20 0.64 4.05 5.38
CA VAL A 20 0.67 2.59 5.46
C VAL A 20 1.17 1.99 4.15
N CYS A 21 1.92 0.90 4.23
CA CYS A 21 2.24 0.07 3.07
C CYS A 21 1.17 -1.02 2.94
N ALA A 22 0.58 -1.12 1.75
CA ALA A 22 -0.45 -2.09 1.46
C ALA A 22 0.11 -3.33 0.76
N SER A 23 -0.71 -4.38 0.67
CA SER A 23 -0.38 -5.68 0.07
C SER A 23 -0.10 -5.65 -1.44
N ASP A 24 -0.40 -4.53 -2.10
CA ASP A 24 -0.02 -4.24 -3.50
C ASP A 24 1.34 -3.54 -3.61
N PHE A 25 2.08 -3.41 -2.50
CA PHE A 25 3.35 -2.70 -2.37
C PHE A 25 3.29 -1.20 -2.67
N ASN A 26 2.10 -0.59 -2.58
CA ASN A 26 1.93 0.85 -2.65
C ASN A 26 1.80 1.47 -1.25
N THR A 27 2.33 2.68 -1.11
CA THR A 27 2.15 3.48 0.11
C THR A 27 0.89 4.33 -0.03
N TYR A 28 -0.01 4.19 0.94
CA TYR A 28 -1.23 4.99 1.01
C TYR A 28 -1.13 6.00 2.17
N PRO A 29 -1.64 7.23 2.01
CA PRO A 29 -1.66 8.26 3.05
C PRO A 29 -2.78 7.97 4.06
N GLY A 30 -2.72 6.82 4.72
CA GLY A 30 -3.73 6.35 5.68
C GLY A 30 -4.40 5.05 5.30
N ALA A 31 -4.87 4.32 6.32
CA ALA A 31 -5.62 3.09 6.15
C ALA A 31 -7.04 3.35 5.63
N CYS A 32 -7.61 4.53 5.90
CA CYS A 32 -8.87 4.96 5.29
C CYS A 32 -8.73 5.07 3.76
N VAL A 33 -7.72 5.82 3.30
CA VAL A 33 -7.46 6.03 1.86
C VAL A 33 -7.13 4.72 1.16
N MET A 34 -6.37 3.83 1.80
CA MET A 34 -6.10 2.48 1.30
C MET A 34 -7.38 1.67 1.06
N ARG A 35 -8.28 1.60 2.06
CA ARG A 35 -9.55 0.85 1.92
C ARG A 35 -10.42 1.43 0.81
N CYS A 36 -10.43 2.75 0.71
CA CYS A 36 -11.13 3.48 -0.34
C CYS A 36 -10.64 3.13 -1.74
N ALA A 37 -9.32 3.15 -1.96
CA ALA A 37 -8.74 2.69 -3.22
C ALA A 37 -9.11 1.22 -3.50
N GLY A 38 -9.04 0.35 -2.48
CA GLY A 38 -9.47 -1.04 -2.60
C GLY A 38 -10.92 -1.19 -3.07
N LEU A 39 -11.84 -0.41 -2.51
CA LEU A 39 -13.24 -0.38 -2.94
C LEU A 39 -13.39 0.10 -4.39
N SER A 40 -12.69 1.16 -4.79
CA SER A 40 -12.74 1.72 -6.15
C SER A 40 -12.26 0.71 -7.21
N PHE A 41 -11.19 -0.02 -6.92
CA PHE A 41 -10.63 -1.03 -7.82
C PHE A 41 -11.20 -2.44 -7.61
N LYS A 42 -12.14 -2.60 -6.66
CA LYS A 42 -12.70 -3.91 -6.26
C LYS A 42 -11.63 -4.94 -5.87
N ILE A 43 -10.58 -4.47 -5.18
CA ILE A 43 -9.51 -5.30 -4.64
C ILE A 43 -9.46 -5.19 -3.11
N MET A 44 -9.10 -6.28 -2.44
CA MET A 44 -8.93 -6.28 -0.99
C MET A 44 -7.49 -5.96 -0.61
N LEU A 45 -7.21 -4.68 -0.36
CA LEU A 45 -5.91 -4.24 0.16
C LEU A 45 -5.81 -4.52 1.66
N LYS A 46 -4.67 -5.07 2.09
CA LYS A 46 -4.32 -5.27 3.50
C LYS A 46 -3.12 -4.40 3.85
N VAL A 47 -3.11 -3.82 5.04
CA VAL A 47 -1.90 -3.18 5.58
C VAL A 47 -0.89 -4.29 5.86
N ILE A 48 0.29 -4.20 5.23
CA ILE A 48 1.42 -5.10 5.50
C ILE A 48 2.50 -4.42 6.34
N PHE A 49 2.47 -3.09 6.45
CA PHE A 49 3.38 -2.33 7.31
C PHE A 49 2.79 -0.97 7.69
N HIS A 50 3.00 -0.56 8.95
CA HIS A 50 2.64 0.76 9.46
C HIS A 50 3.83 1.71 9.24
N GLY A 51 3.70 2.60 8.25
CA GLY A 51 4.79 3.37 7.66
C GLY A 51 4.82 3.22 6.13
N THR A 52 5.80 3.81 5.46
CA THR A 52 5.89 3.70 4.00
C THR A 52 6.41 2.33 3.56
N CYS A 53 6.17 1.94 2.31
CA CYS A 53 6.80 0.74 1.76
C CYS A 53 8.33 0.88 1.69
N GLU A 54 8.85 2.10 1.54
CA GLU A 54 10.30 2.34 1.62
C GLU A 54 10.84 2.00 3.00
N ASP A 55 10.15 2.39 4.07
CA ASP A 55 10.53 2.04 5.45
C ASP A 55 10.48 0.52 5.67
N LEU A 56 9.46 -0.15 5.13
CA LEU A 56 9.39 -1.61 5.13
C LEU A 56 10.61 -2.20 4.43
N PHE A 57 10.95 -1.75 3.21
CA PHE A 57 12.12 -2.25 2.49
C PHE A 57 13.41 -1.96 3.24
N ARG A 58 13.59 -0.76 3.79
CA ARG A 58 14.73 -0.42 4.64
C ARG A 58 14.83 -1.40 5.82
N GLN A 59 13.74 -1.63 6.56
CA GLN A 59 13.74 -2.57 7.68
C GLN A 59 14.04 -4.01 7.26
N LEU A 60 13.49 -4.46 6.13
CA LEU A 60 13.78 -5.79 5.59
C LEU A 60 15.24 -5.90 5.16
N LEU A 61 15.80 -4.88 4.49
CA LEU A 61 17.20 -4.79 4.11
C LEU A 61 18.14 -4.74 5.33
N PHE A 62 17.76 -4.04 6.40
CA PHE A 62 18.51 -4.02 7.64
C PHE A 62 18.44 -5.36 8.39
N LYS A 63 17.30 -6.04 8.40
CA LYS A 63 17.19 -7.44 8.89
C LYS A 63 18.01 -8.41 8.05
N GLN A 64 18.16 -8.11 6.77
CA GLN A 64 18.97 -8.89 5.85
C GLN A 64 20.48 -8.70 6.07
N ASN A 65 20.94 -7.57 6.63
CA ASN A 65 22.33 -7.42 7.11
C ASN A 65 22.64 -8.25 8.37
N ALA A 66 21.65 -8.92 8.97
CA ALA A 66 21.86 -9.92 10.01
C ALA A 66 22.03 -11.36 9.45
N GLN A 67 21.85 -11.61 8.13
CA GLN A 67 22.11 -12.92 7.52
C GLN A 67 22.75 -12.83 6.10
N PRO A 68 23.90 -13.49 5.83
CA PRO A 68 24.74 -13.26 4.64
C PRO A 68 24.22 -13.77 3.28
N SER A 69 23.01 -14.30 3.17
CA SER A 69 22.59 -15.13 2.02
C SER A 69 21.68 -14.46 0.99
N TYR A 70 21.20 -13.24 1.20
CA TYR A 70 20.21 -12.60 0.31
C TYR A 70 20.78 -11.76 -0.85
N LYS A 71 22.10 -11.68 -0.95
CA LYS A 71 22.82 -10.70 -1.80
C LYS A 71 22.72 -10.93 -3.32
N SER A 72 21.76 -11.71 -3.81
CA SER A 72 21.74 -12.18 -5.21
C SER A 72 20.46 -11.88 -6.00
N ARG A 73 19.54 -11.04 -5.52
CA ARG A 73 18.41 -10.61 -6.37
C ARG A 73 17.93 -9.20 -6.08
N LEU A 74 18.76 -8.22 -6.45
CA LEU A 74 18.25 -6.89 -6.78
C LEU A 74 17.30 -7.05 -7.97
N VAL A 75 16.00 -7.18 -7.71
CA VAL A 75 15.00 -6.90 -8.74
C VAL A 75 15.21 -5.43 -9.08
N LYS A 76 15.71 -5.17 -10.29
CA LYS A 76 15.91 -3.81 -10.79
C LYS A 76 14.61 -3.03 -10.55
N PRO A 77 14.67 -1.81 -9.98
CA PRO A 77 13.49 -0.97 -9.88
C PRO A 77 12.87 -0.86 -11.27
N TYR A 78 11.58 -1.16 -11.37
CA TYR A 78 10.81 -1.03 -12.61
C TYR A 78 10.99 0.40 -13.15
N PRO A 79 11.25 0.61 -14.46
CA PRO A 79 11.40 1.95 -14.99
C PRO A 79 10.11 2.73 -14.82
N ILE A 80 10.17 3.84 -14.08
CA ILE A 80 9.11 4.84 -14.06
C ILE A 80 9.16 5.53 -15.43
N SER A 81 8.42 4.99 -16.41
CA SER A 81 8.16 5.71 -17.66
C SER A 81 7.22 6.86 -17.34
N ASN A 82 7.80 8.05 -17.14
CA ASN A 82 7.06 9.29 -17.34
C ASN A 82 6.79 9.43 -18.84
N LYS A 83 5.54 9.28 -19.25
CA LYS A 83 5.05 9.74 -20.54
C LYS A 83 3.72 10.45 -20.36
#